data_AF-A0A0S4QMD3-F1
#
_entry.id   AF-A0A0S4QMD3-F1
#
_cell.length_a   1.000
_cell.length_b   1.000
_cell.length_c   1.000
_cell.angle_alpha   90.00
_cell.angle_beta   90.00
_cell.angle_gamma   90.00
#
_symmetry.space_group_name_H-M   'P 1'
#
loop_
_entity.id
_entity.type
_entity.pdbx_description
1 polymer ?
#
loop_
_entity_poly.entity_id
_entity_poly.type
_entity_poly.pdbx_seq_one_letter_code
_entity_poly.pdbx_strand_id
1 'polypeptide(L)'
;MPTGTDSRYHYERDGATIYRQSFATIRAEADLAHLAADLEHVVVRMIHACGMVDLPADVEASPDVVGAARAALRAGAPVLCDAQMVASGITRRRLPAGNEIVCALGDERVPDLAARLGTTRSAAALELWRDRLAGAVVAVGNAPTALFHLLEMIGAGAPRPAAVLGLPVGFVGAAESKQALADNPFGLAYLVVHGRRGGSAMTVAAVNAIASEEL
;
A
#
# COMPACT_ATOMS: atom_id res chain seq x y z
N MET A 1 50.53 17.51 6.38
CA MET A 1 49.24 17.25 5.71
C MET A 1 48.42 16.34 6.60
N PRO A 2 47.46 16.83 7.40
CA PRO A 2 46.61 15.94 8.17
C PRO A 2 45.53 15.36 7.24
N THR A 3 45.71 14.09 6.87
CA THR A 3 44.73 13.27 6.16
C THR A 3 43.84 12.59 7.20
N GLY A 4 42.56 12.96 7.23
CA GLY A 4 41.57 12.26 8.05
C GLY A 4 40.47 13.19 8.47
N THR A 5 39.32 13.12 7.80
CA THR A 5 38.08 13.68 8.33
C THR A 5 37.68 12.85 9.56
N ASP A 6 38.11 13.30 10.73
CA ASP A 6 37.64 12.79 12.02
C ASP A 6 36.16 13.17 12.16
N SER A 7 35.29 12.25 11.73
CA SER A 7 33.87 12.50 11.73
C SER A 7 33.36 12.31 13.15
N ARG A 8 32.87 13.41 13.75
CA ARG A 8 32.27 13.46 15.10
C ARG A 8 31.20 12.38 15.38
N TYR A 9 30.65 11.75 14.34
CA TYR A 9 29.64 10.72 14.45
C TYR A 9 30.04 9.47 13.64
N HIS A 10 30.03 8.31 14.29
CA HIS A 10 30.21 7.02 13.66
C HIS A 10 28.85 6.47 13.21
N TYR A 11 28.69 6.24 11.91
CA TYR A 11 27.47 5.67 11.33
C TYR A 11 27.81 4.92 10.04
N GLU A 12 27.00 3.91 9.69
CA GLU A 12 27.11 3.19 8.43
C GLU A 12 26.78 4.13 7.26
N ARG A 13 27.60 4.10 6.20
CA ARG A 13 27.49 4.99 5.03
C ARG A 13 27.18 4.24 3.74
N ASP A 14 27.30 2.91 3.72
CA ASP A 14 26.88 2.10 2.60
C ASP A 14 25.39 1.76 2.69
N GLY A 15 24.59 2.37 1.80
CA GLY A 15 23.15 2.13 1.75
C GLY A 15 22.79 0.66 1.54
N ALA A 16 23.56 -0.10 0.76
CA ALA A 16 23.30 -1.52 0.56
C ALA A 16 23.51 -2.32 1.85
N THR A 17 24.55 -1.99 2.62
CA THR A 17 24.80 -2.56 3.95
C THR A 17 23.69 -2.20 4.94
N ILE A 18 23.23 -0.94 4.96
CA ILE A 18 22.11 -0.51 5.81
C ILE A 18 20.85 -1.34 5.51
N TYR A 19 20.50 -1.53 4.23
CA TYR A 19 19.34 -2.33 3.84
C TYR A 19 19.47 -3.79 4.28
N ARG A 20 20.63 -4.42 4.03
CA ARG A 20 20.87 -5.82 4.44
C ARG A 20 20.78 -5.98 5.95
N GLN A 21 21.41 -5.09 6.72
CA GLN A 21 21.36 -5.11 8.18
C GLN A 21 19.93 -4.88 8.70
N SER A 22 19.22 -3.88 8.17
CA SER A 22 17.85 -3.58 8.58
C SER A 22 16.91 -4.78 8.37
N PHE A 23 16.95 -5.44 7.21
CA PHE A 23 16.11 -6.62 6.98
C PHE A 23 16.53 -7.84 7.79
N ALA A 24 17.83 -8.00 8.10
CA ALA A 24 18.29 -9.05 8.99
C ALA A 24 17.78 -8.82 10.43
N THR A 25 17.85 -7.59 10.94
CA THR A 25 17.30 -7.21 12.24
C THR A 25 15.80 -7.45 12.31
N ILE A 26 15.03 -7.02 11.30
CA ILE A 26 13.58 -7.22 11.27
C ILE A 26 13.22 -8.71 11.36
N ARG A 27 13.89 -9.57 10.59
CA ARG A 27 13.62 -11.03 10.63
C ARG A 27 14.04 -11.68 11.94
N ALA A 28 14.98 -11.08 12.68
CA ALA A 28 15.39 -11.58 13.98
C ALA A 28 14.42 -11.15 15.11
N GLU A 29 13.71 -10.04 14.95
CA GLU A 29 12.88 -9.43 16.00
C GLU A 29 11.37 -9.64 15.81
N ALA A 30 10.89 -9.70 14.56
CA ALA A 30 9.47 -9.82 14.27
C ALA A 30 9.00 -11.28 14.30
N ASP A 31 7.81 -11.52 14.86
CA ASP A 31 7.14 -12.82 14.74
C ASP A 31 6.46 -12.92 13.36
N LEU A 32 7.08 -13.70 12.47
CA LEU A 32 6.67 -13.88 11.08
C LEU A 32 6.17 -15.30 10.78
N ALA A 33 6.23 -16.21 11.76
CA ALA A 33 6.09 -17.65 11.51
C ALA A 33 4.70 -18.07 11.00
N HIS A 34 3.69 -17.24 11.25
CA HIS A 34 2.30 -17.46 10.83
C HIS A 34 2.00 -16.93 9.42
N LEU A 35 2.93 -16.20 8.80
CA LEU A 35 2.73 -15.61 7.48
C LEU A 35 3.16 -16.59 6.37
N ALA A 36 2.43 -16.57 5.25
CA ALA A 36 2.88 -17.22 4.03
C ALA A 36 4.18 -16.56 3.52
N ALA A 37 5.05 -17.31 2.84
CA ALA A 37 6.38 -16.84 2.46
C ALA A 37 6.38 -15.58 1.56
N ASP A 38 5.40 -15.48 0.67
CA ASP A 38 5.24 -14.33 -0.22
C ASP A 38 4.71 -13.10 0.55
N LEU A 39 3.80 -13.30 1.49
CA LEU A 39 3.31 -12.26 2.41
C LEU A 39 4.40 -11.81 3.40
N GLU A 40 5.25 -12.72 3.90
CA GLU A 40 6.38 -12.40 4.77
C GLU A 40 7.27 -11.32 4.14
N HIS A 41 7.63 -11.49 2.87
CA HIS A 41 8.47 -10.52 2.16
C HIS A 41 7.83 -9.12 2.09
N VAL A 42 6.51 -9.06 1.93
CA VAL A 42 5.73 -7.83 1.92
C VAL A 42 5.73 -7.19 3.32
N VAL A 43 5.43 -7.97 4.36
CA VAL A 43 5.35 -7.49 5.74
C VAL A 43 6.72 -7.03 6.26
N VAL A 44 7.81 -7.72 5.93
CA VAL A 44 9.18 -7.27 6.28
C VAL A 44 9.47 -5.88 5.70
N ARG A 45 9.06 -5.60 4.47
CA ARG A 45 9.23 -4.27 3.85
C ARG A 45 8.34 -3.22 4.51
N MET A 46 7.13 -3.61 4.94
CA MET A 46 6.23 -2.72 5.69
C MET A 46 6.80 -2.36 7.07
N ILE A 47 7.39 -3.34 7.79
CA ILE A 47 8.09 -3.10 9.06
C ILE A 47 9.26 -2.15 8.85
N HIS A 48 10.07 -2.36 7.80
CA HIS A 48 11.18 -1.45 7.47
C HIS A 48 10.71 -0.01 7.26
N ALA A 49 9.54 0.19 6.66
CA ALA A 49 8.99 1.51 6.40
C ALA A 49 8.41 2.21 7.64
N CYS A 50 8.08 1.47 8.71
CA CYS A 50 7.39 2.02 9.88
C CYS A 50 8.16 1.87 11.21
N GLY A 51 9.17 1.01 11.26
CA GLY A 51 9.99 0.75 12.45
C GLY A 51 9.29 -0.04 13.56
N MET A 52 8.20 -0.76 13.27
CA MET A 52 7.39 -1.49 14.27
C MET A 52 7.42 -3.00 13.99
N VAL A 53 8.18 -3.76 14.77
CA VAL A 53 8.33 -5.23 14.61
C VAL A 53 7.10 -6.03 15.06
N ASP A 54 6.18 -5.40 15.79
CA ASP A 54 4.88 -5.95 16.20
C ASP A 54 3.78 -5.74 15.14
N LEU A 55 4.12 -5.23 13.95
CA LEU A 55 3.18 -5.06 12.85
C LEU A 55 2.48 -6.36 12.41
N PRO A 56 3.14 -7.55 12.35
CA PRO A 56 2.51 -8.78 11.89
C PRO A 56 1.22 -9.13 12.63
N ALA A 57 1.11 -8.80 13.92
CA ALA A 57 -0.08 -9.06 14.73
C ALA A 57 -1.35 -8.34 14.24
N ASP A 58 -1.20 -7.26 13.49
CA ASP A 58 -2.33 -6.51 12.90
C ASP A 58 -2.53 -6.83 11.41
N VAL A 59 -1.69 -7.65 10.79
CA VAL A 59 -1.78 -7.92 9.34
C VAL A 59 -2.82 -9.01 9.08
N GLU A 60 -3.75 -8.71 8.18
CA GLU A 60 -4.65 -9.70 7.59
C GLU A 60 -4.63 -9.57 6.07
N ALA A 61 -4.65 -10.71 5.38
CA ALA A 61 -4.57 -10.77 3.93
C ALA A 61 -5.39 -11.93 3.39
N SER A 62 -5.99 -11.75 2.22
CA SER A 62 -6.52 -12.89 1.47
C SER A 62 -5.37 -13.80 1.01
N PRO A 63 -5.57 -15.12 0.92
CA PRO A 63 -4.49 -16.06 0.56
C PRO A 63 -3.83 -15.77 -0.80
N ASP A 64 -4.52 -15.08 -1.70
CA ASP A 64 -4.11 -14.84 -3.08
C ASP A 64 -3.63 -13.41 -3.37
N VAL A 65 -3.69 -12.47 -2.40
CA VAL A 65 -3.46 -11.04 -2.68
C VAL A 65 -2.09 -10.75 -3.30
N VAL A 66 -1.03 -11.38 -2.80
CA VAL A 66 0.33 -11.13 -3.30
C VAL A 66 0.47 -11.67 -4.72
N GLY A 67 -0.02 -12.88 -4.97
CA GLY A 67 -0.03 -13.50 -6.29
C GLY A 67 -0.87 -12.70 -7.30
N ALA A 68 -2.09 -12.33 -6.93
CA ALA A 68 -3.02 -11.59 -7.79
C ALA A 68 -2.48 -10.19 -8.14
N ALA A 69 -2.01 -9.43 -7.14
CA ALA A 69 -1.43 -8.12 -7.35
C ALA A 69 -0.17 -8.18 -8.22
N ARG A 70 0.72 -9.15 -7.95
CA ARG A 70 1.96 -9.33 -8.72
C ARG A 70 1.68 -9.71 -10.17
N ALA A 71 0.73 -10.63 -10.41
CA ALA A 71 0.32 -11.02 -11.75
C ALA A 71 -0.25 -9.82 -12.53
N ALA A 72 -1.11 -9.02 -11.89
CA ALA A 72 -1.66 -7.81 -12.49
C ALA A 72 -0.56 -6.80 -12.85
N LEU A 73 0.38 -6.53 -11.94
CA LEU A 73 1.50 -5.63 -12.22
C LEU A 73 2.38 -6.14 -13.37
N ARG A 74 2.71 -7.43 -13.41
CA ARG A 74 3.47 -8.02 -14.53
C ARG A 74 2.71 -7.93 -15.86
N ALA A 75 1.38 -7.95 -15.83
CA ALA A 75 0.53 -7.76 -17.00
C ALA A 75 0.33 -6.28 -17.40
N GLY A 76 0.95 -5.33 -16.69
CA GLY A 76 0.87 -3.90 -17.01
C GLY A 76 -0.28 -3.15 -16.32
N ALA A 77 -0.97 -3.76 -15.35
CA ALA A 77 -2.06 -3.11 -14.63
C ALA A 77 -1.59 -1.83 -13.91
N PRO A 78 -2.41 -0.77 -13.84
CA PRO A 78 -2.06 0.46 -13.13
C PRO A 78 -2.13 0.27 -11.61
N VAL A 79 -1.39 1.11 -10.88
CA VAL A 79 -1.53 1.28 -9.44
C VAL A 79 -2.37 2.53 -9.16
N LEU A 80 -3.57 2.33 -8.60
CA LEU A 80 -4.51 3.41 -8.28
C LEU A 80 -4.35 3.82 -6.81
N CYS A 81 -3.87 5.04 -6.57
CA CYS A 81 -3.46 5.54 -5.27
C CYS A 81 -4.45 6.58 -4.75
N ASP A 82 -4.93 6.43 -3.51
CA ASP A 82 -5.86 7.38 -2.89
C ASP A 82 -5.23 8.75 -2.56
N ALA A 83 -3.91 8.77 -2.37
CA ALA A 83 -3.16 9.96 -1.95
C ALA A 83 -1.86 10.14 -2.73
N GLN A 84 -1.47 11.41 -2.91
CA GLN A 84 -0.24 11.77 -3.62
C GLN A 84 1.02 11.22 -2.95
N MET A 85 1.03 11.09 -1.62
CA MET A 85 2.16 10.49 -0.90
C MET A 85 2.36 9.02 -1.27
N VAL A 86 1.28 8.25 -1.48
CA VAL A 86 1.37 6.86 -1.94
C VAL A 86 1.92 6.85 -3.36
N ALA A 87 1.34 7.64 -4.27
CA ALA A 87 1.78 7.69 -5.66
C ALA A 87 3.26 8.09 -5.80
N SER A 88 3.72 9.08 -5.04
CA SER A 88 5.11 9.57 -5.09
C SER A 88 6.12 8.61 -4.47
N GLY A 89 5.71 7.77 -3.51
CA GLY A 89 6.61 6.84 -2.82
C GLY A 89 6.89 5.55 -3.58
N ILE A 90 6.03 5.17 -4.52
CA ILE A 90 6.22 3.95 -5.33
C ILE A 90 7.49 4.10 -6.17
N THR A 91 8.41 3.14 -6.02
CA THR A 91 9.71 3.18 -6.69
C THR A 91 9.55 2.70 -8.13
N ARG A 92 9.50 3.62 -9.10
CA ARG A 92 9.25 3.31 -10.52
C ARG A 92 10.12 2.20 -11.09
N ARG A 93 11.41 2.12 -10.74
CA ARG A 93 12.34 1.08 -11.22
C ARG A 93 11.95 -0.35 -10.82
N ARG A 94 11.10 -0.51 -9.79
CA ARG A 94 10.62 -1.80 -9.30
C ARG A 94 9.35 -2.28 -10.00
N LEU A 95 8.69 -1.41 -10.77
CA LEU A 95 7.47 -1.77 -11.50
C LEU A 95 7.84 -2.61 -12.74
N PRO A 96 7.27 -3.81 -12.89
CA PRO A 96 7.77 -4.80 -13.85
C PRO A 96 7.42 -4.49 -15.31
N ALA A 97 6.43 -3.64 -15.58
CA ALA A 97 5.89 -3.44 -16.93
C ALA A 97 5.62 -1.95 -17.25
N GLY A 98 6.37 -1.03 -16.65
CA GLY A 98 6.14 0.41 -16.85
C GLY A 98 4.76 0.86 -16.37
N ASN A 99 4.25 0.21 -15.31
CA ASN A 99 2.91 0.40 -14.78
C ASN A 99 2.62 1.89 -14.50
N GLU A 100 1.43 2.35 -14.91
CA GLU A 100 0.97 3.69 -14.58
C GLU A 100 0.75 3.79 -13.06
N ILE A 101 1.17 4.91 -12.45
CA ILE A 101 0.84 5.26 -11.08
C ILE A 101 -0.14 6.43 -11.13
N VAL A 102 -1.36 6.21 -10.68
CA VAL A 102 -2.48 7.15 -10.81
C VAL A 102 -2.88 7.65 -9.43
N CYS A 103 -2.98 8.97 -9.27
CA CYS A 103 -3.64 9.60 -8.13
C CYS A 103 -4.57 10.67 -8.66
N ALA A 104 -5.88 10.48 -8.50
CA ALA A 104 -6.87 11.43 -9.02
C ALA A 104 -7.21 12.54 -8.02
N LEU A 105 -6.67 12.50 -6.79
CA LEU A 105 -7.02 13.44 -5.72
C LEU A 105 -6.79 14.92 -6.09
N GLY A 106 -5.79 15.20 -6.93
CA GLY A 106 -5.46 16.54 -7.41
C GLY A 106 -6.20 16.98 -8.67
N ASP A 107 -7.10 16.14 -9.22
CA ASP A 107 -7.87 16.47 -10.42
C ASP A 107 -8.87 17.60 -10.12
N GLU A 108 -8.90 18.59 -11.01
CA GLU A 108 -9.71 19.80 -10.90
C GLU A 108 -11.21 19.53 -10.82
N ARG A 109 -11.69 18.36 -11.27
CA ARG A 109 -13.10 17.94 -11.18
C ARG A 109 -13.50 17.43 -9.80
N VAL A 110 -12.53 17.07 -8.95
CA VAL A 110 -12.79 16.39 -7.66
C VAL A 110 -13.54 17.24 -6.64
N PRO A 111 -13.23 18.54 -6.43
CA PRO A 111 -13.97 19.37 -5.48
C PRO A 111 -15.48 19.41 -5.78
N ASP A 112 -15.85 19.66 -7.03
CA ASP A 112 -17.26 19.70 -7.45
C ASP A 112 -17.92 18.33 -7.36
N LEU A 113 -17.19 17.26 -7.70
CA LEU A 113 -17.71 15.90 -7.59
C LEU A 113 -17.97 15.51 -6.13
N ALA A 114 -17.06 15.86 -5.23
CA ALA A 114 -17.23 15.64 -3.79
C ALA A 114 -18.46 16.37 -3.24
N ALA A 115 -18.68 17.62 -3.66
CA ALA A 115 -19.86 18.39 -3.29
C ALA A 115 -21.17 17.74 -3.81
N ARG A 116 -21.20 17.32 -5.08
CA ARG A 116 -22.38 16.66 -5.68
C ARG A 116 -22.71 15.32 -5.01
N LEU A 117 -21.70 14.55 -4.63
CA LEU A 117 -21.87 13.24 -4.00
C LEU A 117 -22.05 13.33 -2.48
N GLY A 118 -21.86 14.51 -1.87
CA GLY A 118 -21.92 14.66 -0.41
C GLY A 118 -20.83 13.86 0.33
N THR A 119 -19.66 13.68 -0.29
CA THR A 119 -18.57 12.87 0.25
C THR A 119 -17.24 13.62 0.28
N THR A 120 -16.19 12.98 0.80
CA THR A 120 -14.84 13.56 0.82
C THR A 120 -14.20 13.60 -0.57
N ARG A 121 -13.22 14.49 -0.77
CA ARG A 121 -12.44 14.54 -2.02
C ARG A 121 -11.75 13.21 -2.35
N SER A 122 -11.19 12.53 -1.35
CA SER A 122 -10.55 11.23 -1.55
C SER A 122 -11.53 10.16 -2.03
N ALA A 123 -12.74 10.09 -1.46
CA ALA A 123 -13.78 9.20 -1.93
C ALA A 123 -14.26 9.55 -3.35
N ALA A 124 -14.58 10.83 -3.59
CA ALA A 124 -15.03 11.29 -4.90
C ALA A 124 -14.00 11.07 -6.01
N ALA A 125 -12.70 11.14 -5.71
CA ALA A 125 -11.64 10.91 -6.68
C ALA A 125 -11.65 9.49 -7.28
N LEU A 126 -12.18 8.49 -6.57
CA LEU A 126 -12.29 7.11 -7.07
C LEU A 126 -13.26 6.98 -8.24
N GLU A 127 -14.24 7.87 -8.36
CA GLU A 127 -15.15 7.90 -9.52
C GLU A 127 -14.39 8.13 -10.83
N LEU A 128 -13.26 8.83 -10.77
CA LEU A 128 -12.38 9.05 -11.92
C LEU A 128 -11.54 7.81 -12.27
N TRP A 129 -11.66 6.72 -11.51
CA TRP A 129 -10.98 5.45 -11.76
C TRP A 129 -11.84 4.40 -12.45
N ARG A 130 -13.16 4.63 -12.65
CA ARG A 130 -14.10 3.60 -13.15
C ARG A 130 -13.57 2.83 -14.37
N ASP A 131 -13.07 3.56 -15.36
CA ASP A 131 -12.56 2.97 -16.63
C ASP A 131 -11.19 2.29 -16.49
N ARG A 132 -10.52 2.46 -15.35
CA ARG A 132 -9.21 1.86 -15.04
C ARG A 132 -9.25 0.87 -13.89
N LEU A 133 -10.39 0.69 -13.23
CA LEU A 133 -10.49 -0.10 -12.00
C LEU A 133 -10.38 -1.61 -12.28
N ALA A 134 -10.85 -2.06 -13.45
CA ALA A 134 -10.81 -3.46 -13.85
C ALA A 134 -9.37 -4.00 -13.83
N GLY A 135 -9.10 -4.97 -12.95
CA GLY A 135 -7.78 -5.62 -12.85
C GLY A 135 -6.66 -4.73 -12.30
N ALA A 136 -6.94 -3.53 -11.83
CA ALA A 136 -5.94 -2.65 -11.23
C ALA A 136 -5.44 -3.15 -9.87
N VAL A 137 -4.28 -2.67 -9.44
CA VAL A 137 -3.87 -2.75 -8.03
C VAL A 137 -4.26 -1.46 -7.34
N VAL A 138 -5.21 -1.53 -6.41
CA VAL A 138 -5.68 -0.36 -5.65
C VAL A 138 -4.85 -0.25 -4.37
N ALA A 139 -4.35 0.95 -4.09
CA ALA A 139 -3.48 1.27 -2.97
C ALA A 139 -4.07 2.43 -2.16
N VAL A 140 -4.80 2.09 -1.09
CA VAL A 140 -5.39 3.08 -0.17
C VAL A 140 -4.51 3.18 1.07
N GLY A 141 -3.76 4.27 1.20
CA GLY A 141 -2.81 4.48 2.29
C GLY A 141 -3.13 5.64 3.22
N ASN A 142 -4.18 6.42 2.96
CA ASN A 142 -4.48 7.60 3.75
C ASN A 142 -5.96 7.69 4.15
N ALA A 143 -6.89 7.61 3.20
CA ALA A 143 -8.27 8.00 3.41
C ALA A 143 -9.20 6.78 3.63
N PRO A 144 -9.74 6.59 4.86
CA PRO A 144 -10.71 5.53 5.12
C PRO A 144 -11.99 5.67 4.26
N THR A 145 -12.40 6.91 4.00
CA THR A 145 -13.55 7.21 3.15
C THR A 145 -13.35 6.75 1.70
N ALA A 146 -12.13 6.77 1.18
CA ALA A 146 -11.84 6.20 -0.13
C ALA A 146 -12.03 4.67 -0.12
N LEU A 147 -11.65 4.00 0.96
CA LEU A 147 -11.84 2.55 1.07
C LEU A 147 -13.32 2.16 1.19
N PHE A 148 -14.10 2.87 2.02
CA PHE A 148 -15.55 2.67 2.07
C PHE A 148 -16.22 2.91 0.71
N HIS A 149 -15.90 4.04 0.06
CA HIS A 149 -16.48 4.38 -1.24
C HIS A 149 -16.10 3.35 -2.33
N LEU A 150 -14.89 2.79 -2.29
CA LEU A 150 -14.50 1.70 -3.19
C LEU A 150 -15.41 0.48 -3.04
N LEU A 151 -15.70 0.08 -1.80
CA LEU A 151 -16.57 -1.06 -1.51
C LEU A 151 -18.01 -0.79 -1.99
N GLU A 152 -18.52 0.43 -1.78
CA GLU A 152 -19.82 0.86 -2.30
C GLU A 152 -19.87 0.84 -3.83
N MET A 153 -18.84 1.36 -4.50
CA MET A 153 -18.72 1.32 -5.96
C MET A 153 -18.78 -0.12 -6.49
N ILE A 154 -18.02 -1.03 -5.87
CA ILE A 154 -17.99 -2.45 -6.28
C ILE A 154 -19.34 -3.12 -5.99
N GLY A 155 -19.96 -2.84 -4.85
CA GLY A 155 -21.31 -3.30 -4.53
C GLY A 155 -22.38 -2.80 -5.51
N ALA A 156 -22.18 -1.61 -6.07
CA ALA A 156 -23.03 -1.04 -7.13
C ALA A 156 -22.67 -1.54 -8.55
N GLY A 157 -21.77 -2.50 -8.69
CA GLY A 157 -21.42 -3.12 -9.97
C GLY A 157 -20.25 -2.47 -10.73
N ALA A 158 -19.44 -1.64 -10.06
CA ALA A 158 -18.18 -1.18 -10.66
C ALA A 158 -17.24 -2.36 -10.98
N PRO A 159 -16.35 -2.22 -11.97
CA PRO A 159 -15.35 -3.25 -12.26
C PRO A 159 -14.49 -3.56 -11.03
N ARG A 160 -14.05 -4.82 -10.90
CA ARG A 160 -13.26 -5.25 -9.74
C ARG A 160 -11.75 -5.06 -9.99
N PRO A 161 -11.00 -4.53 -9.01
CA PRO A 161 -9.54 -4.54 -9.06
C PRO A 161 -9.01 -5.97 -8.91
N ALA A 162 -7.76 -6.20 -9.31
CA ALA A 162 -7.06 -7.45 -9.08
C ALA A 162 -6.68 -7.61 -7.60
N ALA A 163 -6.38 -6.52 -6.91
CA ALA A 163 -6.08 -6.51 -5.48
C ALA A 163 -6.35 -5.13 -4.85
N VAL A 164 -6.68 -5.12 -3.57
CA VAL A 164 -6.85 -3.90 -2.74
C VAL A 164 -5.90 -3.93 -1.56
N LEU A 165 -4.92 -3.03 -1.55
CA LEU A 165 -4.06 -2.76 -0.41
C LEU A 165 -4.74 -1.68 0.45
N GLY A 166 -5.52 -2.12 1.44
CA GLY A 166 -6.30 -1.27 2.34
C GLY A 166 -5.54 -0.96 3.62
N LEU A 167 -4.65 0.04 3.57
CA LEU A 167 -3.85 0.48 4.71
C LEU A 167 -4.08 1.95 5.10
N PRO A 168 -5.32 2.52 5.07
CA PRO A 168 -5.52 3.86 5.60
C PRO A 168 -5.17 3.91 7.09
N VAL A 169 -4.43 4.95 7.48
CA VAL A 169 -4.11 5.29 8.87
C VAL A 169 -5.20 6.22 9.41
N GLY A 170 -5.48 6.16 10.71
CA GLY A 170 -6.30 7.18 11.32
C GLY A 170 -7.03 6.75 12.57
N PHE A 171 -7.69 7.73 13.18
CA PHE A 171 -8.45 7.56 14.42
C PHE A 171 -9.97 7.47 14.19
N VAL A 172 -10.44 7.80 12.99
CA VAL A 172 -11.86 7.83 12.63
C VAL A 172 -12.04 7.06 11.32
N GLY A 173 -12.82 5.98 11.34
CA GLY A 173 -13.17 5.18 10.17
C GLY A 173 -12.06 4.28 9.63
N ALA A 174 -10.80 4.46 10.04
CA ALA A 174 -9.68 3.67 9.51
C ALA A 174 -9.84 2.18 9.84
N ALA A 175 -10.00 1.85 11.12
CA ALA A 175 -10.18 0.46 11.57
C ALA A 175 -11.40 -0.17 10.91
N GLU A 176 -12.51 0.57 10.90
CA GLU A 176 -13.80 0.13 10.38
C GLU A 176 -13.77 -0.10 8.86
N SER A 177 -13.09 0.78 8.10
CA SER A 177 -12.97 0.63 6.64
C SER A 177 -12.14 -0.58 6.25
N LYS A 178 -11.10 -0.88 7.03
CA LYS A 178 -10.22 -2.05 6.80
C LYS A 178 -10.91 -3.34 7.20
N GLN A 179 -11.66 -3.33 8.30
CA GLN A 179 -12.51 -4.45 8.66
C GLN A 179 -13.59 -4.70 7.59
N ALA A 180 -14.23 -3.65 7.08
CA ALA A 180 -15.20 -3.77 5.99
C ALA A 180 -14.57 -4.32 4.70
N LEU A 181 -13.30 -4.02 4.42
CA LEU A 181 -12.56 -4.65 3.33
C LEU A 181 -12.30 -6.12 3.62
N ALA A 182 -11.90 -6.49 4.83
CA ALA A 182 -11.67 -7.90 5.19
C ALA A 182 -12.96 -8.75 5.11
N ASP A 183 -14.09 -8.19 5.56
CA ASP A 183 -15.40 -8.85 5.61
C ASP A 183 -16.20 -8.74 4.30
N ASN A 184 -15.61 -8.16 3.25
CA ASN A 184 -16.35 -7.83 2.03
C ASN A 184 -16.96 -9.10 1.37
N PRO A 185 -18.20 -9.03 0.85
CA PRO A 185 -18.85 -10.18 0.20
C PRO A 185 -18.46 -10.32 -1.29
N PHE A 186 -17.54 -9.49 -1.80
CA PHE A 186 -17.27 -9.37 -3.24
C PHE A 186 -16.14 -10.29 -3.72
N GLY A 187 -15.47 -11.00 -2.80
CA GLY A 187 -14.34 -11.89 -3.13
C GLY A 187 -13.12 -11.13 -3.64
N LEU A 188 -12.89 -9.91 -3.12
CA LEU A 188 -11.70 -9.13 -3.46
C LEU A 188 -10.47 -9.71 -2.78
N ALA A 189 -9.37 -9.78 -3.52
CA ALA A 189 -8.08 -10.05 -2.91
C ALA A 189 -7.60 -8.79 -2.16
N TYR A 190 -7.18 -8.93 -0.90
CA TYR A 190 -6.89 -7.76 -0.05
C TYR A 190 -5.71 -7.96 0.90
N LEU A 191 -5.12 -6.85 1.32
CA LEU A 191 -4.15 -6.74 2.40
C LEU A 191 -4.53 -5.55 3.29
N VAL A 192 -4.69 -5.79 4.59
CA VAL A 192 -4.98 -4.75 5.58
C VAL A 192 -4.00 -4.80 6.76
N VAL A 193 -3.90 -3.67 7.45
CA VAL A 193 -3.31 -3.58 8.80
C VAL A 193 -4.41 -3.11 9.73
N HIS A 194 -4.91 -3.95 10.61
CA HIS A 194 -6.02 -3.65 11.50
C HIS A 194 -5.77 -2.47 12.45
N GLY A 195 -6.85 -1.99 13.07
CA GLY A 195 -6.80 -0.87 14.00
C GLY A 195 -6.44 0.45 13.33
N ARG A 196 -5.62 1.28 13.99
CA ARG A 196 -5.32 2.66 13.56
C ARG A 196 -4.06 2.78 12.71
N ARG A 197 -3.18 1.78 12.74
CA ARG A 197 -1.92 1.74 12.00
C ARG A 197 -2.17 1.61 10.49
N GLY A 198 -1.17 1.94 9.70
CA GLY A 198 -1.27 2.03 8.25
C GLY A 198 -0.42 3.20 7.75
N GLY A 199 -0.86 3.84 6.68
CA GLY A 199 -0.24 5.05 6.19
C GLY A 199 0.51 4.83 4.88
N SER A 200 0.77 5.93 4.19
CA SER A 200 1.36 5.88 2.84
C SER A 200 2.70 5.15 2.79
N ALA A 201 3.53 5.23 3.83
CA ALA A 201 4.83 4.53 3.87
C ALA A 201 4.66 3.01 3.84
N MET A 202 3.72 2.46 4.63
CA MET A 202 3.42 1.02 4.62
C MET A 202 2.79 0.59 3.30
N THR A 203 1.84 1.37 2.77
CA THR A 203 1.21 1.07 1.47
C THR A 203 2.23 1.03 0.34
N VAL A 204 3.12 2.02 0.30
CA VAL A 204 4.22 2.10 -0.68
C VAL A 204 5.17 0.91 -0.53
N ALA A 205 5.52 0.54 0.71
CA ALA A 205 6.36 -0.62 0.97
C ALA A 205 5.71 -1.91 0.46
N ALA A 206 4.40 -2.07 0.69
CA ALA A 206 3.65 -3.22 0.21
C ALA A 206 3.66 -3.30 -1.33
N VAL A 207 3.33 -2.20 -2.03
CA VAL A 207 3.39 -2.13 -3.51
C VAL A 207 4.80 -2.46 -4.01
N ASN A 208 5.83 -1.84 -3.44
CA ASN A 208 7.22 -2.05 -3.86
C ASN A 208 7.72 -3.50 -3.65
N ALA A 209 7.26 -4.17 -2.59
CA ALA A 209 7.59 -5.57 -2.30
C ALA A 209 6.85 -6.55 -3.22
N ILE A 210 5.61 -6.23 -3.61
CA ILE A 210 4.83 -7.04 -4.54
C ILE A 210 5.36 -6.88 -5.97
N ALA A 211 5.75 -5.67 -6.37
CA ALA A 211 6.21 -5.34 -7.71
C ALA A 211 7.55 -6.01 -8.08
N SER A 212 8.46 -6.16 -7.12
CA SER A 212 9.76 -6.80 -7.31
C SER A 212 10.20 -7.57 -6.07
N GLU A 213 10.84 -8.71 -6.28
CA GLU A 213 11.40 -9.59 -5.24
C GLU A 213 12.84 -9.21 -4.87
N GLU A 214 13.44 -8.22 -5.54
CA GLU A 214 14.76 -7.71 -5.18
C GLU A 214 14.72 -7.05 -3.80
N LEU A 215 15.68 -7.36 -2.93
CA LEU A 215 15.80 -6.76 -1.59
C LEU A 215 16.00 -5.23 -1.69
#